data_AF-D8PT28-F1
#
_entry.id   AF-D8PT28-F1
#
_cell.length_a   1.000
_cell.length_b   1.000
_cell.length_c   1.000
_cell.angle_alpha   90.00
_cell.angle_beta   90.00
_cell.angle_gamma   90.00
#
_symmetry.space_group_name_H-M   'P 1'
#
loop_
_entity.id
_entity.type
_entity.pdbx_description
1 polymer ?
#
loop_
_entity_poly.entity_id
_entity_poly.type
_entity_poly.pdbx_seq_one_letter_code
_entity_poly.pdbx_strand_id
1 'polypeptide(L)'
;MVTTALYYEAIPDQSMVDPSDFIAPRNGFAMSFQDFIPHLMNVLDQLGMSIHARTTFINNNINAFAAHKNIAYRFLSPTRIAAAIDISVTADNCVFTRLFLIFRGLTDDDMGLFAGAGEKEANAMNWRQVVGWSEESKDSTMFRVLETSVLEVS
;
A
#
# COMPACT_ATOMS: atom_id res chain seq x y z
N MET A 1 -14.23 -21.81 -15.21
CA MET A 1 -14.47 -20.57 -14.44
C MET A 1 -13.11 -19.96 -14.17
N VAL A 2 -12.85 -18.74 -14.65
CA VAL A 2 -11.57 -18.04 -14.42
C VAL A 2 -11.82 -17.02 -13.33
N THR A 3 -11.25 -17.23 -12.15
CA THR A 3 -11.29 -16.26 -11.05
C THR A 3 -10.15 -15.27 -11.23
N THR A 4 -10.48 -14.00 -11.45
CA THR A 4 -9.48 -12.93 -11.70
C THR A 4 -9.13 -12.13 -10.44
N ALA A 5 -9.92 -12.25 -9.37
CA ALA A 5 -9.69 -11.57 -8.10
C ALA A 5 -10.30 -12.37 -6.93
N LEU A 6 -9.67 -12.27 -5.75
CA LEU A 6 -10.15 -12.82 -4.49
C LEU A 6 -10.14 -11.69 -3.46
N TYR A 7 -11.24 -11.57 -2.70
CA TYR A 7 -11.41 -10.52 -1.70
C TYR A 7 -11.53 -11.17 -0.32
N TYR A 8 -10.76 -10.68 0.64
CA TYR A 8 -10.83 -11.07 2.05
C TYR A 8 -10.71 -9.82 2.93
N GLU A 9 -11.31 -9.88 4.12
CA GLU A 9 -11.30 -8.81 5.10
C GLU A 9 -10.84 -9.36 6.45
N ALA A 10 -9.90 -8.67 7.09
CA ALA A 10 -9.43 -8.97 8.42
C ALA A 10 -9.69 -7.76 9.32
N ILE A 11 -10.36 -7.96 10.46
CA ILE A 11 -10.74 -6.91 11.40
C ILE A 11 -9.96 -7.13 12.70
N PRO A 12 -8.90 -6.33 12.98
CA PRO A 12 -8.12 -6.45 14.20
C PRO A 12 -8.82 -5.83 15.42
N ASP A 13 -8.40 -6.20 16.63
CA ASP A 13 -8.81 -5.54 17.87
C ASP A 13 -8.18 -4.14 17.97
N GLN A 14 -9.02 -3.11 18.02
CA GLN A 14 -8.63 -1.70 18.03
C GLN A 14 -7.87 -1.29 19.30
N SER A 15 -8.00 -2.04 20.40
CA SER A 15 -7.39 -1.69 21.68
C SER A 15 -5.90 -2.05 21.79
N MET A 16 -5.33 -2.70 20.78
CA MET A 16 -4.00 -3.33 20.84
C MET A 16 -2.88 -2.52 20.16
N VAL A 17 -3.17 -1.32 19.63
CA VAL A 17 -2.34 -0.69 18.59
C VAL A 17 -2.29 0.84 18.77
N ASP A 18 -1.09 1.43 18.95
CA ASP A 18 -0.89 2.89 18.82
C ASP A 18 -0.58 3.22 17.34
N PRO A 19 -1.42 4.00 16.63
CA PRO A 19 -1.19 4.34 15.23
C PRO A 19 0.18 4.98 14.92
N SER A 20 0.73 5.71 15.89
CA SER A 20 2.00 6.43 15.81
C SER A 20 3.20 5.48 15.73
N ASP A 21 3.07 4.27 16.28
CA ASP A 21 4.09 3.23 16.21
C ASP A 21 4.20 2.62 14.82
N PHE A 22 3.11 2.62 14.06
CA PHE A 22 3.05 2.05 12.72
C PHE A 22 3.53 3.04 11.66
N ILE A 23 3.12 4.32 11.77
CA ILE A 23 3.42 5.36 10.80
C ILE A 23 3.93 6.63 11.48
N ALA A 24 5.22 6.88 11.25
CA ALA A 24 5.96 8.03 11.75
C ALA A 24 6.89 8.59 10.65
N PRO A 25 7.41 9.82 10.79
CA PRO A 25 8.26 10.45 9.77
C PRO A 25 9.50 9.64 9.38
N ARG A 26 10.00 8.80 10.30
CA ARG A 26 11.17 7.93 10.06
C ARG A 26 10.90 6.73 9.14
N ASN A 27 9.64 6.38 8.91
CA ASN A 27 9.27 5.12 8.25
C ASN A 27 8.12 5.25 7.24
N GLY A 28 7.55 6.43 7.09
CA GLY A 28 6.45 6.72 6.17
C GLY A 28 6.48 8.16 5.72
N PHE A 29 5.57 8.48 4.82
CA PHE A 29 5.45 9.80 4.22
C PHE A 29 4.05 10.34 4.46
N ALA A 30 3.90 11.65 4.43
CA ALA A 30 2.61 12.29 4.57
C ALA A 30 2.40 13.41 3.56
N MET A 31 1.16 13.54 3.10
CA MET A 31 0.75 14.56 2.13
C MET A 31 -0.75 14.82 2.22
N SER A 32 -1.24 15.84 1.53
CA SER A 32 -2.67 16.11 1.45
C SER A 32 -3.39 14.98 0.72
N PHE A 33 -4.68 14.77 1.00
CA PHE A 33 -5.50 13.84 0.22
C PHE A 33 -5.47 14.13 -1.29
N GLN A 34 -5.42 15.42 -1.66
CA GLN A 34 -5.40 15.85 -3.07
C GLN A 34 -4.13 15.38 -3.79
N ASP A 35 -2.99 15.39 -3.11
CA ASP A 35 -1.71 14.94 -3.66
C ASP A 35 -1.53 13.42 -3.54
N PHE A 36 -2.13 12.83 -2.50
CA PHE A 36 -2.03 11.40 -2.20
C PHE A 36 -2.59 10.52 -3.32
N ILE A 37 -3.77 10.83 -3.88
CA ILE A 37 -4.39 9.98 -4.89
C ILE A 37 -3.57 9.92 -6.19
N PRO A 38 -3.15 11.06 -6.81
CA PRO A 38 -2.26 11.03 -7.96
C PRO A 38 -0.92 10.35 -7.67
N HIS A 39 -0.32 10.64 -6.50
CA HIS A 39 0.93 10.00 -6.10
C HIS A 39 0.79 8.48 -6.02
N LEU A 40 -0.23 7.99 -5.31
CA LEU A 40 -0.47 6.55 -5.13
C LEU A 40 -0.74 5.87 -6.47
N MET A 41 -1.52 6.48 -7.36
CA MET A 41 -1.74 5.97 -8.72
C MET A 41 -0.44 5.77 -9.49
N ASN A 42 0.49 6.73 -9.39
CA ASN A 42 1.80 6.64 -10.02
C ASN A 42 2.66 5.53 -9.39
N VAL A 43 2.67 5.40 -8.06
CA VAL A 43 3.40 4.34 -7.37
C VAL A 43 2.88 2.95 -7.77
N LEU A 44 1.57 2.75 -7.77
CA LEU A 44 0.98 1.46 -8.15
C LEU A 44 1.27 1.12 -9.63
N ASP A 45 1.38 2.10 -10.52
CA ASP A 45 1.83 1.90 -11.90
C ASP A 45 3.29 1.45 -11.98
N GLN A 46 4.17 2.11 -11.22
CA GLN A 46 5.57 1.74 -11.12
C GLN A 46 5.73 0.30 -10.62
N LEU A 47 4.86 -0.16 -9.73
CA LEU A 47 4.81 -1.52 -9.17
C LEU A 47 4.15 -2.55 -10.09
N GLY A 48 3.66 -2.15 -11.26
CA GLY A 48 3.23 -3.08 -12.32
C GLY A 48 1.76 -3.48 -12.28
N MET A 49 0.95 -2.81 -11.48
CA MET A 49 -0.50 -2.99 -11.53
C MET A 49 -1.03 -2.52 -12.88
N SER A 50 -2.02 -3.21 -13.45
CA SER A 50 -2.70 -2.73 -14.66
C SER A 50 -3.56 -1.49 -14.36
N ILE A 51 -3.90 -0.70 -15.37
CA ILE A 51 -4.80 0.44 -15.23
C ILE A 51 -6.11 0.02 -14.54
N HIS A 52 -6.68 -1.12 -14.95
CA HIS A 52 -7.90 -1.65 -14.34
C HIS A 52 -7.70 -1.94 -12.84
N ALA A 53 -6.63 -2.64 -12.45
CA ALA A 53 -6.37 -2.98 -11.06
C ALA A 53 -6.15 -1.73 -10.19
N ARG A 54 -5.45 -0.71 -10.69
CA ARG A 54 -5.21 0.55 -9.97
C ARG A 54 -6.49 1.34 -9.78
N THR A 55 -7.29 1.50 -10.83
CA THR A 55 -8.58 2.20 -10.76
C THR A 55 -9.52 1.52 -9.75
N THR A 56 -9.60 0.19 -9.78
CA THR A 56 -10.39 -0.58 -8.81
C THR A 56 -9.86 -0.39 -7.39
N PHE A 57 -8.54 -0.47 -7.19
CA PHE A 57 -7.91 -0.26 -5.89
C PHE A 57 -8.23 1.12 -5.31
N ILE A 58 -8.07 2.19 -6.09
CA ILE A 58 -8.41 3.55 -5.63
C ILE A 58 -9.89 3.67 -5.33
N ASN A 59 -10.77 3.25 -6.24
CA ASN A 59 -12.22 3.38 -6.06
C ASN A 59 -12.72 2.63 -4.82
N ASN A 60 -12.18 1.45 -4.52
CA ASN A 60 -12.59 0.68 -3.35
C ASN A 60 -12.19 1.34 -2.03
N ASN A 61 -11.11 2.13 -2.02
CA ASN A 61 -10.55 2.73 -0.81
C ASN A 61 -10.78 4.26 -0.73
N ILE A 62 -11.35 4.88 -1.76
CA ILE A 62 -11.46 6.35 -1.88
C ILE A 62 -12.22 6.96 -0.72
N ASN A 63 -13.26 6.30 -0.21
CA ASN A 63 -14.05 6.80 0.92
C ASN A 63 -13.23 6.86 2.20
N ALA A 64 -12.37 5.87 2.44
CA ALA A 64 -11.50 5.82 3.62
C ALA A 64 -10.40 6.88 3.50
N PHE A 65 -9.82 7.06 2.31
CA PHE A 65 -8.84 8.14 2.07
C PHE A 65 -9.47 9.53 2.22
N ALA A 66 -10.65 9.76 1.64
CA ALA A 66 -11.33 11.05 1.64
C ALA A 66 -11.89 11.44 3.02
N ALA A 67 -11.94 10.51 3.98
CA ALA A 67 -12.27 10.82 5.37
C ALA A 67 -11.20 11.70 6.06
N HIS A 68 -10.00 11.78 5.47
CA HIS A 68 -8.85 12.49 6.04
C HIS A 68 -8.40 13.64 5.13
N LYS A 69 -8.13 14.80 5.73
CA LYS A 69 -7.57 15.94 4.99
C LYS A 69 -6.11 15.68 4.58
N ASN A 70 -5.33 15.14 5.52
CA ASN A 70 -3.93 14.79 5.35
C ASN A 70 -3.76 13.31 5.67
N ILE A 71 -2.93 12.61 4.90
CA ILE A 71 -2.74 11.17 5.01
C ILE A 71 -1.26 10.90 5.22
N ALA A 72 -0.94 10.15 6.28
CA ALA A 72 0.35 9.50 6.43
C ALA A 72 0.24 8.04 6.01
N TYR A 73 1.22 7.54 5.27
CA TYR A 73 1.20 6.16 4.78
C TYR A 73 2.60 5.58 4.58
N ARG A 74 2.64 4.27 4.40
CA ARG A 74 3.80 3.54 3.91
C ARG A 74 3.38 2.20 3.31
N PHE A 75 4.25 1.62 2.50
CA PHE A 75 4.17 0.21 2.16
C PHE A 75 4.96 -0.63 3.18
N LEU A 76 4.44 -1.80 3.55
CA LEU A 76 5.17 -2.78 4.33
C LEU A 76 5.95 -3.72 3.42
N SER A 77 7.13 -4.16 3.88
CA SER A 77 7.90 -5.18 3.17
C SER A 77 7.21 -6.55 3.30
N PRO A 78 7.27 -7.40 2.26
CA PRO A 78 6.69 -8.75 2.29
C PRO A 78 7.08 -9.58 3.52
N THR A 79 8.33 -9.44 3.97
CA THR A 79 8.87 -10.13 5.15
C THR A 79 8.13 -9.81 6.45
N ARG A 80 7.57 -8.62 6.60
CA ARG A 80 6.78 -8.26 7.79
C ARG A 80 5.35 -8.81 7.73
N ILE A 81 4.80 -8.92 6.52
CA ILE A 81 3.43 -9.38 6.28
C ILE A 81 3.34 -10.91 6.35
N ALA A 82 4.35 -11.61 5.81
CA ALA A 82 4.39 -13.07 5.80
C ALA A 82 4.37 -13.70 7.21
N ALA A 83 4.68 -12.94 8.26
CA ALA A 83 4.53 -13.39 9.65
C ALA A 83 3.07 -13.39 10.12
N ALA A 84 2.17 -12.69 9.44
CA ALA A 84 0.77 -12.47 9.86
C ALA A 84 -0.25 -13.22 9.00
N ILE A 85 0.00 -13.39 7.69
CA ILE A 85 -0.91 -14.05 6.74
C ILE A 85 -0.10 -14.93 5.80
N ASP A 86 -0.46 -16.22 5.71
CA ASP A 86 0.16 -17.17 4.78
C ASP A 86 -0.83 -17.59 3.69
N ILE A 87 -0.65 -17.02 2.50
CA ILE A 87 -1.32 -17.45 1.26
C ILE A 87 -0.25 -18.07 0.36
N SER A 88 -0.33 -19.38 0.14
CA SER A 88 0.56 -20.10 -0.77
C SER A 88 -0.18 -20.50 -2.05
N VAL A 89 0.44 -20.32 -3.22
CA VAL A 89 -0.02 -20.95 -4.46
C VAL A 89 0.91 -22.12 -4.80
N THR A 90 0.32 -23.26 -5.12
CA THR A 90 1.01 -24.53 -5.36
C THR A 90 1.53 -24.69 -6.79
N ALA A 91 1.33 -23.69 -7.66
CA ALA A 91 1.83 -23.72 -9.03
C ALA A 91 3.32 -23.35 -9.08
N ASP A 92 4.12 -24.20 -9.71
CA ASP A 92 5.53 -23.92 -10.00
C ASP A 92 5.65 -22.63 -10.83
N ASN A 93 6.67 -21.81 -10.55
CA ASN A 93 6.97 -20.54 -11.25
C ASN A 93 5.89 -19.44 -11.13
N CYS A 94 5.24 -19.33 -9.97
CA CYS A 94 4.38 -18.20 -9.65
C CYS A 94 5.17 -16.99 -9.14
N VAL A 95 4.96 -15.82 -9.75
CA VAL A 95 5.51 -14.56 -9.26
C VAL A 95 4.49 -13.89 -8.36
N PHE A 96 4.82 -13.76 -7.07
CA PHE A 96 3.98 -13.07 -6.09
C PHE A 96 4.45 -11.64 -5.87
N THR A 97 3.53 -10.70 -6.01
CA THR A 97 3.73 -9.31 -5.59
C THR A 97 2.70 -8.98 -4.53
N ARG A 98 3.15 -8.69 -3.30
CA ARG A 98 2.29 -8.29 -2.18
C ARG A 98 2.46 -6.82 -1.89
N LEU A 99 1.39 -6.06 -2.02
CA LEU A 99 1.34 -4.63 -1.72
C LEU A 99 0.48 -4.42 -0.49
N PHE A 100 1.10 -4.15 0.65
CA PHE A 100 0.39 -3.82 1.88
C PHE A 100 0.58 -2.34 2.18
N LEU A 101 -0.48 -1.58 1.91
CA LEU A 101 -0.56 -0.17 2.23
C LEU A 101 -1.11 -0.03 3.65
N ILE A 102 -0.37 0.65 4.52
CA ILE A 102 -0.89 1.09 5.81
C ILE A 102 -0.97 2.61 5.80
N PHE A 103 -2.07 3.17 6.26
CA PHE A 103 -2.27 4.61 6.30
C PHE A 103 -3.02 5.05 7.56
N ARG A 104 -2.93 6.34 7.87
CA ARG A 104 -3.71 7.00 8.93
C ARG A 104 -3.98 8.45 8.56
N GLY A 105 -5.05 9.00 9.11
CA GLY A 105 -5.31 10.44 9.08
C GLY A 105 -4.32 11.23 9.92
N LEU A 106 -3.96 12.41 9.45
CA LEU A 106 -3.23 13.42 10.23
C LEU A 106 -4.08 14.68 10.44
N THR A 107 -3.95 15.27 11.62
CA THR A 107 -4.36 16.66 11.84
C THR A 107 -3.40 17.62 11.12
N ASP A 108 -3.78 18.89 10.99
CA ASP A 108 -2.87 19.90 10.43
C ASP A 108 -1.61 20.11 11.29
N ASP A 109 -1.74 19.96 12.62
CA ASP A 109 -0.61 20.07 13.55
C ASP A 109 0.37 18.89 13.37
N ASP A 110 -0.16 17.67 13.25
CA ASP A 110 0.66 16.46 13.02
C ASP A 110 1.37 16.46 11.67
N MET A 111 0.81 17.16 10.69
CA MET A 111 1.42 17.27 9.36
C MET A 111 2.79 17.94 9.44
N GLY A 112 2.99 18.87 10.39
CA GLY A 112 4.28 19.48 10.67
C GLY A 112 5.36 18.50 11.15
N LEU A 113 4.98 17.38 11.76
CA LEU A 113 5.92 16.35 12.23
C LEU A 113 6.60 15.62 11.07
N PHE A 114 5.98 15.59 9.88
CA PHE A 114 6.52 14.97 8.66
C PHE A 114 7.30 15.96 7.79
N ALA A 115 7.82 17.05 8.37
CA ALA A 115 8.75 17.92 7.67
C ALA A 115 9.97 17.12 7.17
N GLY A 116 10.15 17.06 5.84
CA GLY A 116 11.19 16.25 5.20
C GLY A 116 10.81 14.78 4.95
N ALA A 117 9.55 14.41 5.14
CA ALA A 117 8.95 13.14 4.74
C ALA A 117 7.62 13.39 4.00
N GLY A 118 7.63 14.38 3.10
CA GLY A 118 6.46 14.83 2.37
C GLY A 118 6.32 14.18 1.00
N GLU A 119 5.47 14.77 0.16
CA GLU A 119 5.26 14.34 -1.22
C GLU A 119 6.55 14.27 -2.04
N LYS A 120 7.44 15.25 -1.87
CA LYS A 120 8.73 15.31 -2.58
C LYS A 120 9.60 14.10 -2.27
N GLU A 121 9.73 13.74 -1.00
CA GLU A 121 10.54 12.61 -0.57
C GLU A 121 9.88 11.27 -0.95
N ALA A 122 8.55 11.20 -0.89
CA ALA A 122 7.79 10.05 -1.36
C ALA A 122 7.99 9.81 -2.87
N ASN A 123 8.03 10.87 -3.68
CA ASN A 123 8.28 10.80 -5.12
C ASN A 123 9.72 10.34 -5.46
N ALA A 124 10.67 10.57 -4.56
CA ALA A 124 12.06 10.11 -4.70
C ALA A 124 12.29 8.68 -4.21
N MET A 125 11.32 8.07 -3.52
CA MET A 125 11.45 6.76 -2.91
C MET A 125 11.44 5.63 -3.94
N ASN A 126 12.33 4.65 -3.77
CA ASN A 126 12.33 3.44 -4.59
C ASN A 126 11.32 2.41 -4.07
N TRP A 127 10.05 2.57 -4.45
CA TRP A 127 8.96 1.70 -4.02
C TRP A 127 9.13 0.23 -4.44
N ARG A 128 9.79 -0.03 -5.58
CA ARG A 128 10.07 -1.39 -6.04
C ARG A 128 10.91 -2.15 -5.02
N GLN A 129 11.94 -1.50 -4.48
CA GLN A 129 12.79 -2.10 -3.44
C GLN A 129 12.01 -2.36 -2.15
N VAL A 130 11.11 -1.45 -1.74
CA VAL A 130 10.32 -1.57 -0.50
C VAL A 130 9.47 -2.84 -0.51
N VAL A 131 8.82 -3.12 -1.64
CA VAL A 131 7.86 -4.23 -1.74
C VAL A 131 8.49 -5.53 -2.29
N GLY A 132 9.81 -5.56 -2.48
CA GLY A 132 10.51 -6.72 -3.04
C GLY A 132 10.09 -7.04 -4.48
N TRP A 133 9.77 -6.01 -5.26
CA TRP A 133 9.37 -6.14 -6.66
C TRP A 133 10.53 -6.65 -7.52
N SER A 134 10.20 -7.45 -8.55
CA SER A 134 11.15 -7.90 -9.58
C SER A 134 10.58 -7.67 -10.99
N GLU A 135 11.41 -7.73 -12.03
CA GLU A 135 10.96 -7.47 -13.41
C GLU A 135 9.87 -8.47 -13.85
N GLU A 136 9.91 -9.70 -13.36
CA GLU A 136 8.91 -10.73 -13.59
C GLU A 136 7.52 -10.34 -13.07
N SER A 137 7.42 -9.41 -12.11
CA SER A 137 6.14 -8.87 -11.63
C SER A 137 5.36 -8.12 -12.73
N LYS A 138 6.01 -7.68 -13.81
CA LYS A 138 5.35 -7.05 -14.98
C LYS A 138 5.28 -7.95 -16.21
N ASP A 139 5.88 -9.13 -16.18
CA ASP A 139 5.90 -10.03 -17.33
C ASP A 139 4.54 -10.70 -17.55
N SER A 140 3.84 -10.30 -18.61
CA SER A 140 2.53 -10.87 -18.96
C SER A 140 2.55 -12.34 -19.37
N THR A 141 3.72 -12.92 -19.60
CA THR A 141 3.88 -14.34 -19.95
C THR A 141 4.01 -15.24 -18.72
N MET A 142 4.32 -14.65 -17.55
CA MET A 142 4.41 -15.37 -16.28
C MET A 142 3.04 -15.53 -15.62
N PHE A 143 2.90 -16.60 -14.83
CA PHE A 143 1.77 -16.71 -13.90
C PHE A 143 2.04 -15.81 -12.69
N ARG A 144 1.29 -14.70 -12.60
CA ARG A 144 1.49 -13.65 -11.60
C ARG A 144 0.31 -13.54 -10.67
N VAL A 145 0.60 -13.44 -9.37
CA VAL A 145 -0.38 -13.14 -8.33
C VAL A 145 -0.05 -11.78 -7.74
N LEU A 146 -1.02 -10.88 -7.80
CA LEU A 146 -0.97 -9.58 -7.16
C LEU A 146 -1.94 -9.59 -5.98
N GLU A 147 -1.40 -9.44 -4.79
CA GLU A 147 -2.16 -9.28 -3.56
C GLU A 147 -2.05 -7.83 -3.13
N THR A 148 -3.19 -7.17 -2.94
CA THR A 148 -3.25 -5.81 -2.41
C THR A 148 -4.04 -5.82 -1.12
N SER A 149 -3.47 -5.19 -0.09
CA SER A 149 -4.11 -5.04 1.22
C SER A 149 -3.97 -3.59 1.65
N VAL A 150 -5.02 -3.07 2.28
CA VAL A 150 -5.05 -1.73 2.85
C VAL A 150 -5.48 -1.83 4.30
N LEU A 151 -4.74 -1.17 5.18
CA LEU A 151 -5.08 -1.05 6.59
C LEU A 151 -5.06 0.43 6.97
N GLU A 152 -6.21 0.92 7.41
CA GLU A 152 -6.29 2.17 8.14
C GLU A 152 -5.99 1.92 9.62
N VAL A 153 -5.11 2.72 10.21
CA VAL A 153 -4.85 2.70 11.65
C VAL A 153 -5.32 4.03 12.23
N SER A 154 -6.32 4.00 13.11
CA SER A 154 -6.91 5.18 13.73
C SER A 154 -6.88 5.10 15.25
#